data_AF-A0A947UB20-F1
#
_entry.id   AF-A0A947UB20-F1
#
_cell.length_a   1.000
_cell.length_b   1.000
_cell.length_c   1.000
_cell.angle_alpha   90.00
_cell.angle_beta   90.00
_cell.angle_gamma   90.00
#
_symmetry.space_group_name_H-M   'P 1'
#
loop_
_entity.id
_entity.type
_entity.pdbx_description
1 polymer ?
#
loop_
_entity_poly.entity_id
_entity_poly.type
_entity_poly.pdbx_seq_one_letter_code
_entity_poly.pdbx_strand_id
1 'polypeptide(L)' 'MGKSLVIVESPAKAKTINKYLGNEYVVKSSIGHIRDLPTSGSASTAKEPVKRGKAAAGEV' A
#
# COMPACT_ATOMS: atom_id res chain seq x y z
N MET A 1 10.79 -19.94 6.11
CA MET A 1 10.04 -19.19 7.13
C MET A 1 9.27 -18.08 6.42
N GLY A 2 8.02 -17.81 6.79
CA GLY A 2 7.23 -16.75 6.16
C GLY A 2 7.71 -15.36 6.62
N LYS A 3 7.73 -14.38 5.72
CA LYS A 3 8.08 -13.00 6.07
C LYS A 3 6.91 -12.33 6.79
N SER A 4 7.19 -11.67 7.91
CA SER A 4 6.16 -10.99 8.71
C SER A 4 5.77 -9.65 8.09
N LEU A 5 4.48 -9.34 8.04
CA LEU A 5 3.98 -8.05 7.53
C LEU A 5 3.92 -7.02 8.66
N VAL A 6 4.52 -5.85 8.43
CA VAL A 6 4.47 -4.69 9.34
C VAL A 6 3.78 -3.54 8.61
N ILE A 7 2.68 -3.07 9.18
CA ILE A 7 1.93 -1.92 8.63
C ILE A 7 2.20 -0.69 9.47
N VAL A 8 2.50 0.42 8.79
CA VAL A 8 2.77 1.73 9.40
C VAL A 8 1.90 2.82 8.79
N GLU A 9 1.68 3.90 9.52
CA GLU A 9 0.77 4.97 9.09
C GLU A 9 1.25 5.74 7.85
N SER A 10 2.56 6.00 7.73
CA SER A 10 3.11 6.89 6.69
C SER A 10 4.23 6.24 5.86
N PRO A 11 4.39 6.62 4.57
CA PRO A 11 5.45 6.07 3.71
C PRO A 11 6.86 6.40 4.21
N ALA A 12 7.04 7.57 4.84
CA ALA A 12 8.30 7.96 5.44
C ALA A 12 8.70 7.02 6.59
N LYS A 13 7.75 6.66 7.47
CA LYS A 13 7.98 5.67 8.53
C LYS A 13 8.35 4.30 7.95
N ALA A 14 7.70 3.87 6.87
CA ALA A 14 8.02 2.59 6.23
C ALA A 14 9.48 2.53 5.75
N LYS A 15 9.97 3.60 5.11
CA LYS A 15 11.36 3.71 4.67
C LYS A 15 12.35 3.65 5.83
N THR A 16 12.02 4.27 6.95
CA THR A 16 12.88 4.26 8.15
C THR A 16 12.89 2.89 8.84
N ILE A 17 11.72 2.30 9.09
CA ILE A 17 11.58 0.99 9.73
C ILE A 17 12.24 -0.12 8.90
N ASN A 18 12.14 -0.06 7.57
CA ASN A 18 12.75 -1.04 6.68
C ASN A 18 14.28 -1.10 6.80
N LYS A 19 14.93 0.00 7.21
CA LYS A 19 16.38 0.02 7.47
C LYS A 19 16.77 -0.76 8.73
N TYR A 20 15.85 -0.89 9.70
CA TYR A 20 16.12 -1.56 10.98
C TYR A 20 15.75 -3.04 10.98
N LEU A 21 14.64 -3.40 10.33
CA LEU A 21 14.11 -4.78 10.36
C LEU A 21 14.72 -5.71 9.30
N GLY A 22 15.24 -5.16 8.20
CA GLY A 22 15.85 -5.96 7.13
C GLY A 22 14.84 -6.81 6.33
N ASN A 23 15.35 -7.83 5.63
CA ASN A 23 14.63 -8.54 4.57
C ASN A 23 13.65 -9.63 5.05
N GLU A 24 13.62 -9.89 6.36
CA GLU A 24 12.73 -10.86 7.02
C GLU A 24 11.31 -10.30 7.21
N TYR A 25 11.15 -8.98 7.04
CA TYR A 25 9.87 -8.29 7.19
C TYR A 25 9.45 -7.62 5.89
N VAL A 26 8.14 -7.59 5.65
CA VAL A 26 7.53 -6.78 4.60
C VAL A 26 6.92 -5.56 5.26
N VAL A 27 7.45 -4.36 4.97
CA VAL A 27 6.94 -3.11 5.56
C VAL A 27 6.08 -2.37 4.54
N LYS A 28 4.83 -2.04 4.88
CA LYS A 28 3.88 -1.30 4.02
C LYS A 28 3.24 -0.14 4.77
N SER A 29 2.87 0.92 4.05
CA SER A 29 2.18 2.07 4.63
C SER A 29 0.67 1.99 4.39
N SER A 30 -0.15 2.36 5.38
CA SER A 30 -1.60 2.53 5.24
C SER A 30 -2.01 3.85 4.60
N ILE A 31 -1.08 4.81 4.48
CA ILE A 31 -1.33 6.16 3.93
C ILE A 31 -2.44 6.88 4.75
N GLY A 32 -2.47 6.64 6.07
CA GLY A 32 -3.50 7.17 6.97
C GLY A 32 -4.64 6.18 7.27
N HIS A 33 -5.84 6.70 7.50
CA HIS A 33 -7.03 5.91 7.84
C HIS A 33 -7.58 5.17 6.62
N ILE A 34 -7.83 3.87 6.77
CA ILE A 34 -8.38 3.01 5.70
C ILE A 34 -9.91 3.06 5.67
N ARG A 35 -10.54 3.33 6.82
CA ARG A 35 -11.97 3.44 6.98
C ARG A 35 -12.27 4.61 7.90
N ASP A 36 -13.30 5.35 7.55
CA ASP A 36 -13.88 6.39 8.37
C ASP A 36 -15.40 6.19 8.42
N LEU A 37 -16.03 6.74 9.45
CA LEU A 37 -17.48 6.81 9.50
C LEU A 37 -17.99 7.69 8.35
N PRO A 38 -19.21 7.47 7.86
CA PRO A 38 -19.81 8.37 6.89
C PRO A 38 -19.92 9.76 7.52
N THR A 39 -19.03 10.67 7.12
CA THR A 39 -19.12 12.08 7.46
C THR A 39 -20.34 12.65 6.73
N SER A 40 -21.27 13.20 7.51
CA SER A 40 -22.54 13.72 7.01
C SER A 40 -22.28 14.82 5.97
N GLY A 41 -22.37 14.48 4.69
CA GLY A 41 -22.45 15.44 3.59
C GLY A 41 -21.39 15.39 2.49
N SER A 42 -20.55 14.36 2.34
CA SER A 42 -19.68 14.27 1.15
C SER A 42 -19.59 12.87 0.56
N ALA A 43 -20.30 12.71 -0.57
CA ALA A 43 -19.96 11.73 -1.58
C ALA A 43 -18.54 12.00 -2.09
N SER A 44 -17.61 11.09 -1.80
CA SER A 44 -16.28 11.10 -2.44
C SER A 44 -15.85 9.67 -2.72
N THR A 45 -16.44 9.15 -3.78
CA THR A 45 -15.77 8.43 -4.86
C THR A 45 -14.68 7.46 -4.44
N ALA A 46 -15.04 6.18 -4.34
CA ALA A 46 -14.13 5.08 -4.60
C ALA A 46 -13.41 5.34 -5.94
N LYS A 47 -12.14 5.76 -5.89
CA LYS A 47 -11.31 5.78 -7.08
C LYS A 47 -10.96 4.34 -7.43
N GLU A 48 -11.74 3.79 -8.33
CA GLU A 48 -11.50 2.55 -9.06
C GLU A 48 -10.06 2.54 -9.62
N PRO A 49 -9.25 1.47 -9.42
CA PRO A 49 -7.94 1.38 -10.05
C PRO A 49 -8.12 1.19 -11.56
N VAL A 50 -7.71 2.21 -12.32
CA VAL A 50 -7.71 2.22 -13.78
C VAL A 50 -6.88 1.05 -14.34
N LYS A 51 -7.59 0.15 -15.03
CA LYS A 51 -7.22 -0.73 -16.14
C LYS A 51 -5.81 -1.35 -16.17
N ARG A 52 -5.82 -2.69 -16.14
CA ARG A 52 -4.83 -3.60 -16.75
C ARG A 52 -4.26 -3.05 -18.06
N GLY A 53 -2.98 -2.69 -18.02
CA GLY A 53 -2.13 -2.54 -19.20
C GLY A 53 -1.72 -3.90 -19.74
N LYS A 54 -2.43 -4.29 -20.79
CA LYS A 54 -2.07 -5.11 -21.97
C LYS A 54 -0.62 -5.64 -22.07
N ALA A 55 -0.53 -6.90 -22.48
CA ALA A 55 0.67 -7.62 -22.90
C ALA A 55 1.51 -6.89 -23.97
N ALA A 56 2.84 -7.02 -23.86
CA ALA A 56 3.82 -6.91 -24.93
C ALA A 56 5.02 -7.80 -24.53
N ALA A 57 5.16 -8.97 -25.14
CA ALA A 57 6.11 -9.24 -26.22
C ALA A 57 7.52 -9.55 -25.68
N GLY A 58 7.75 -10.83 -25.35
CA GLY A 58 9.06 -11.44 -25.43
C GLY A 58 9.23 -11.97 -26.84
N GLU A 59 10.07 -11.28 -27.61
CA GLU A 59 10.57 -11.65 -28.92
C GLU A 59 11.47 -12.90 -28.81
N VAL A 60 11.51 -13.65 -29.90
CA VAL A 60 12.33 -14.84 -30.14
C VAL A 60 13.84 -14.56 -30.12
#